data_AF-A0A7S0UD14-F1
#
_entry.id   AF-A0A7S0UD14-F1
#
_cell.length_a   1.000
_cell.length_b   1.000
_cell.length_c   1.000
_cell.angle_alpha   90.00
_cell.angle_beta   90.00
_cell.angle_gamma   90.00
#
_symmetry.space_group_name_H-M   'P 1'
#
loop_
_entity.id
_entity.type
_entity.pdbx_description
1 polymer ?
#
loop_
_entity_poly.entity_id
_entity_poly.type
_entity_poly.pdbx_seq_one_letter_code
_entity_poly.pdbx_strand_id
1 'polypeptide(L)'
;VVMSQVLQKSLKVEKLEKAMSRLETTLRGVPSDIMAGVSAGETRQEAMQHLGEIFGLRDLLNLRGKFETPDAYWDHPSLEALYTRVSREFDLGKRIAVLNRKLDYAQEVVQVRHEQLKEE
;
A
#
# COMPACT_ATOMS: atom_id res chain seq x y z
N VAL A 1 -11.77 14.97 19.93
CA VAL A 1 -12.06 13.63 19.33
C VAL A 1 -11.62 13.56 17.87
N VAL A 2 -12.15 14.39 16.96
CA VAL A 2 -11.79 14.40 15.53
C VAL A 2 -10.28 14.41 15.27
N MET A 3 -9.54 15.35 15.86
CA MET A 3 -8.07 15.43 15.72
C MET A 3 -7.34 14.14 16.12
N SER A 4 -7.73 13.54 17.25
CA SER A 4 -7.11 12.30 17.74
C SER A 4 -7.37 11.13 16.78
N GLN A 5 -8.58 11.04 16.22
CA GLN A 5 -8.92 10.02 15.23
C GLN A 5 -8.13 10.19 13.93
N VAL A 6 -8.04 11.41 13.40
CA VAL A 6 -7.25 11.69 12.18
C VAL A 6 -5.77 11.39 12.43
N LEU A 7 -5.22 11.77 13.57
CA LEU A 7 -3.84 11.44 13.94
C LEU A 7 -3.61 9.93 14.01
N GLN A 8 -4.52 9.18 14.63
CA GLN A 8 -4.45 7.73 14.67
C GLN A 8 -4.43 7.12 13.25
N LYS A 9 -5.26 7.63 12.33
CA LYS A 9 -5.26 7.19 10.93
C LYS A 9 -3.95 7.56 10.23
N SER A 10 -3.44 8.77 10.44
CA SER A 10 -2.14 9.19 9.88
C SER A 10 -1.00 8.27 10.30
N LEU A 11 -0.97 7.87 11.57
CA LEU A 11 0.03 6.91 12.09
C LEU A 11 -0.12 5.51 11.48
N LYS A 12 -1.36 5.06 11.22
CA LYS A 12 -1.58 3.81 10.49
C LYS A 12 -1.05 3.89 9.05
N VAL A 13 -1.36 4.97 8.34
CA VAL A 13 -0.83 5.21 6.98
C VAL A 13 0.69 5.24 6.99
N GLU A 14 1.32 5.92 7.95
CA GLU A 14 2.78 5.97 8.08
C GLU A 14 3.41 4.58 8.28
N LYS A 15 2.78 3.71 9.07
CA LYS A 15 3.24 2.33 9.22
C LYS A 15 3.18 1.56 7.90
N LEU A 16 2.13 1.74 7.12
CA LEU A 16 1.99 1.12 5.79
C LEU A 16 3.00 1.69 4.80
N GLU A 17 3.25 3.00 4.80
CA GLU A 17 4.30 3.66 4.00
C GLU A 17 5.69 3.10 4.30
N LYS A 18 6.03 2.91 5.58
CA LYS A 18 7.30 2.28 5.97
C LYS A 18 7.40 0.83 5.51
N ALA A 19 6.31 0.07 5.53
CA ALA A 19 6.29 -1.29 5.04
C ALA A 19 6.46 -1.34 3.51
N MET A 20 5.73 -0.51 2.78
CA MET A 20 5.87 -0.36 1.33
C MET A 20 7.30 0.03 0.93
N SER A 21 7.93 0.96 1.64
CA SER A 21 9.30 1.38 1.34
C SER A 21 10.34 0.26 1.53
N ARG A 22 10.10 -0.67 2.48
CA ARG A 22 10.94 -1.88 2.61
C ARG A 22 10.76 -2.79 1.42
N LEU A 23 9.51 -3.06 1.03
CA LEU A 23 9.19 -3.86 -0.15
C LEU A 23 9.80 -3.26 -1.44
N GLU A 24 9.71 -1.95 -1.63
CA GLU A 24 10.35 -1.25 -2.76
C GLU A 24 11.87 -1.44 -2.79
N THR A 25 12.51 -1.57 -1.62
CA THR A 25 13.95 -1.82 -1.54
C THR A 25 14.27 -3.25 -1.95
N THR A 26 13.45 -4.23 -1.53
CA THR A 26 13.57 -5.63 -1.93
C THR A 26 13.36 -5.81 -3.43
N LEU A 27 12.34 -5.16 -4.00
CA LEU A 27 11.96 -5.30 -5.41
C LEU A 27 12.79 -4.46 -6.38
N ARG A 28 13.73 -3.65 -5.89
CA ARG A 28 14.47 -2.68 -6.73
C ARG A 28 15.26 -3.33 -7.87
N GLY A 29 15.76 -4.55 -7.66
CA GLY A 29 16.53 -5.30 -8.66
C GLY A 29 15.66 -5.98 -9.72
N VAL A 30 14.42 -6.35 -9.36
CA VAL A 30 13.57 -7.22 -10.18
C VAL A 30 13.32 -6.67 -11.59
N PRO A 31 12.99 -5.38 -11.81
CA PRO A 31 12.83 -4.85 -13.17
C PRO A 31 14.10 -4.97 -14.02
N SER A 32 15.28 -4.78 -13.42
CA SER A 32 16.56 -4.91 -14.12
C SER A 32 16.84 -6.36 -14.53
N ASP A 33 16.49 -7.31 -13.66
CA ASP A 33 16.64 -8.74 -13.93
C ASP A 33 15.71 -9.19 -15.06
N ILE A 34 14.46 -8.71 -15.05
CA ILE A 34 13.48 -8.91 -16.13
C ILE A 34 14.02 -8.34 -17.45
N MET A 35 14.56 -7.11 -17.45
CA MET A 35 15.13 -6.48 -18.65
C MET A 35 16.33 -7.26 -19.21
N ALA A 36 17.14 -7.86 -18.35
CA ALA A 36 18.27 -8.68 -18.77
C ALA A 36 17.84 -10.09 -19.25
N GLY A 37 16.59 -10.49 -19.01
CA GLY A 37 16.11 -11.85 -19.28
C GLY A 37 16.80 -12.90 -18.42
N VAL A 38 17.37 -12.50 -17.28
CA VAL A 38 18.12 -13.40 -16.40
C VAL A 38 17.36 -13.54 -15.10
N SER A 39 17.28 -14.77 -14.62
CA SER A 39 16.86 -15.03 -13.26
C SER A 39 18.05 -14.88 -12.32
N ALA A 40 18.12 -13.77 -11.57
CA ALA A 40 19.19 -13.46 -10.61
C ALA A 40 19.15 -14.35 -9.35
N GLY A 41 18.84 -15.64 -9.50
CA GLY A 41 18.77 -16.62 -8.40
C GLY A 41 17.49 -16.55 -7.56
N GLU A 42 16.55 -15.66 -7.89
CA GLU A 42 15.23 -15.62 -7.25
C GLU A 42 14.40 -16.84 -7.64
N THR A 43 13.85 -17.50 -6.64
CA THR A 43 13.01 -18.69 -6.80
C THR A 43 11.55 -18.32 -6.97
N ARG A 44 10.78 -19.22 -7.59
CA ARG A 44 9.32 -19.11 -7.66
C ARG A 44 8.66 -18.93 -6.29
N GLN A 45 9.23 -19.56 -5.26
CA GLN A 45 8.75 -19.47 -3.88
C GLN A 45 8.94 -18.06 -3.31
N GLU A 46 10.08 -17.41 -3.57
CA GLU A 46 10.35 -16.03 -3.16
C GLU A 46 9.39 -15.05 -3.85
N ALA A 47 9.17 -15.21 -5.16
CA ALA A 47 8.18 -14.40 -5.89
C ALA A 47 6.75 -14.54 -5.30
N MET A 48 6.36 -15.76 -4.89
CA MET A 48 5.07 -15.98 -4.21
C MET A 48 5.03 -15.34 -2.82
N GLN A 49 6.14 -15.32 -2.08
CA GLN A 49 6.23 -14.62 -0.79
C GLN A 49 6.05 -13.11 -0.96
N HIS A 50 6.66 -12.52 -1.99
CA HIS A 50 6.48 -11.10 -2.32
C HIS A 50 5.02 -10.78 -2.69
N LEU A 51 4.36 -11.61 -3.50
CA LEU A 51 2.92 -11.46 -3.77
C LEU A 51 2.08 -11.51 -2.48
N GLY A 52 2.40 -12.45 -1.59
CA GLY A 52 1.74 -12.56 -0.28
C GLY A 52 1.91 -11.30 0.58
N GLU A 53 3.13 -10.74 0.62
CA GLU A 53 3.40 -9.48 1.35
C GLU A 53 2.59 -8.31 0.76
N ILE A 54 2.55 -8.19 -0.57
CA ILE A 54 1.75 -7.16 -1.27
C ILE A 54 0.26 -7.29 -0.93
N PHE A 55 -0.30 -8.50 -0.98
CA PHE A 55 -1.69 -8.73 -0.64
C PHE A 55 -1.99 -8.44 0.83
N GLY A 56 -1.07 -8.77 1.73
CA GLY A 56 -1.19 -8.41 3.15
C GLY A 56 -1.24 -6.90 3.37
N LEU A 57 -0.41 -6.13 2.66
CA LEU A 57 -0.44 -4.66 2.72
C LEU A 57 -1.74 -4.09 2.14
N ARG A 58 -2.25 -4.64 1.03
CA ARG A 58 -3.54 -4.24 0.46
C ARG A 58 -4.73 -4.54 1.38
N ASP A 59 -4.76 -5.69 2.03
CA ASP A 59 -5.80 -6.03 3.01
C ASP A 59 -5.81 -5.02 4.17
N LEU A 60 -4.63 -4.70 4.70
CA LEU A 60 -4.49 -3.69 5.77
C LEU A 60 -4.91 -2.29 5.31
N LEU A 61 -4.58 -1.91 4.08
CA LEU A 61 -4.92 -0.59 3.53
C LEU A 61 -6.41 -0.45 3.21
N ASN A 62 -6.97 -1.41 2.48
CA ASN A 62 -8.28 -1.26 1.84
C ASN A 62 -9.42 -1.89 2.63
N LEU A 63 -9.19 -3.01 3.34
CA LEU A 63 -10.25 -3.72 4.08
C LEU A 63 -10.24 -3.38 5.57
N ARG A 64 -9.06 -3.39 6.21
CA ARG A 64 -8.95 -3.19 7.68
C ARG A 64 -8.63 -1.76 8.08
N GLY A 65 -8.19 -0.93 7.14
CA GLY A 65 -7.72 0.43 7.38
C GLY A 65 -8.80 1.39 7.88
N LYS A 66 -10.03 1.24 7.36
CA LYS A 66 -11.20 2.11 7.65
C LYS A 66 -10.85 3.60 7.55
N PHE A 67 -10.31 4.02 6.40
CA PHE A 67 -9.84 5.39 6.20
C PHE A 67 -10.94 6.40 5.85
N GLU A 68 -12.14 5.92 5.53
CA GLU A 68 -13.35 6.71 5.25
C GLU A 68 -13.81 7.54 6.45
N THR A 69 -14.62 8.56 6.22
CA THR A 69 -15.25 9.35 7.29
C THR A 69 -16.06 8.42 8.20
N PRO A 70 -15.85 8.46 9.53
CA PRO A 70 -16.64 7.64 10.45
C PRO A 70 -18.14 7.90 10.37
N ASP A 71 -18.94 6.84 10.34
CA ASP A 71 -20.41 6.86 10.23
C ASP A 71 -21.08 7.73 11.30
N ALA A 72 -20.46 7.80 12.49
CA ALA A 72 -20.92 8.63 13.59
C ALA A 72 -20.99 10.14 13.27
N TYR A 73 -20.42 10.58 12.13
CA TYR A 73 -20.48 11.97 11.68
C TYR A 73 -21.54 12.23 10.61
N TRP A 74 -22.19 11.21 10.04
CA TRP A 74 -23.16 11.40 8.95
C TRP A 74 -24.35 12.27 9.34
N ASP A 75 -24.84 12.16 10.58
CA ASP A 75 -25.95 12.99 11.07
C ASP A 75 -25.49 14.37 11.60
N HIS A 76 -24.19 14.67 11.50
CA HIS A 76 -23.58 15.88 12.04
C HIS A 76 -22.71 16.59 10.99
N PRO A 77 -23.32 17.37 10.07
CA PRO A 77 -22.63 17.98 8.94
C PRO A 77 -21.41 18.84 9.32
N SER A 78 -21.48 19.52 10.46
CA SER A 78 -20.36 20.34 10.97
C SER A 78 -19.16 19.49 11.40
N LEU A 79 -19.41 18.32 12.01
CA LEU A 79 -18.36 17.38 12.41
C LEU A 79 -17.77 16.65 11.20
N GLU A 80 -18.61 16.26 10.25
CA GLU A 80 -18.16 15.68 8.97
C GLU A 80 -17.28 16.66 8.19
N ALA A 81 -17.70 17.92 8.07
CA ALA A 81 -16.90 18.97 7.42
C ALA A 81 -15.57 19.21 8.13
N LEU A 82 -15.58 19.24 9.47
CA LEU A 82 -14.35 19.37 10.26
C LEU A 82 -13.42 18.18 10.06
N TYR A 83 -13.95 16.95 10.12
CA TYR A 83 -13.19 15.72 9.90
C TYR A 83 -12.53 15.70 8.52
N THR A 84 -13.30 16.08 7.49
CA THR A 84 -12.83 16.16 6.10
C THR A 84 -11.72 17.19 5.96
N ARG A 85 -11.89 18.39 6.54
CA ARG A 85 -10.87 19.45 6.51
C ARG A 85 -9.58 18.99 7.18
N VAL A 86 -9.66 18.46 8.41
CA VAL A 86 -8.48 17.98 9.14
C VAL A 86 -7.80 16.84 8.38
N SER A 87 -8.56 15.87 7.86
CA SER A 87 -7.99 14.77 7.06
C SER A 87 -7.27 15.25 5.80
N ARG A 88 -7.75 16.35 5.19
CA ARG A 88 -7.10 17.00 4.04
C ARG A 88 -5.79 17.69 4.43
N GLU A 89 -5.72 18.36 5.58
CA GLU A 89 -4.47 18.97 6.06
C GLU A 89 -3.37 17.94 6.34
N PHE A 90 -3.75 16.70 6.69
CA PHE A 90 -2.83 15.56 6.84
C PHE A 90 -2.59 14.78 5.54
N ASP A 91 -3.13 15.24 4.41
CA ASP A 91 -3.04 14.63 3.09
C ASP A 91 -3.40 13.12 3.06
N LEU A 92 -4.27 12.66 3.96
CA LEU A 92 -4.54 11.23 4.14
C LEU A 92 -5.00 10.55 2.83
N GLY A 93 -5.92 11.18 2.11
CA GLY A 93 -6.41 10.66 0.83
C GLY A 93 -5.32 10.56 -0.24
N LYS A 94 -4.44 11.57 -0.33
CA LYS A 94 -3.33 11.55 -1.29
C LYS A 94 -2.31 10.46 -0.95
N ARG A 95 -1.97 10.33 0.32
CA ARG A 95 -1.01 9.32 0.81
C ARG A 95 -1.51 7.89 0.56
N ILE A 96 -2.78 7.62 0.83
CA ILE A 96 -3.43 6.34 0.52
C ILE A 96 -3.46 6.07 -0.98
N ALA A 97 -3.74 7.09 -1.81
CA ALA A 97 -3.74 6.93 -3.26
C ALA A 97 -2.34 6.62 -3.81
N VAL A 98 -1.29 7.24 -3.26
CA VAL A 98 0.10 6.94 -3.62
C VAL A 98 0.49 5.52 -3.20
N LEU A 99 0.10 5.11 -1.99
CA LEU A 99 0.31 3.74 -1.51
C LEU A 99 -0.33 2.70 -2.43
N ASN A 100 -1.59 2.90 -2.82
CA ASN A 100 -2.27 1.97 -3.73
C ASN A 100 -1.54 1.86 -5.07
N ARG A 101 -1.16 2.98 -5.70
CA ARG A 101 -0.39 2.95 -6.97
C ARG A 101 0.94 2.22 -6.85
N LYS A 102 1.65 2.40 -5.73
CA LYS A 102 2.91 1.70 -5.44
C LYS A 102 2.69 0.20 -5.29
N LEU A 103 1.61 -0.21 -4.62
CA LEU A 103 1.23 -1.63 -4.49
C LEU A 103 0.80 -2.23 -5.83
N ASP A 104 0.08 -1.48 -6.66
CA ASP A 104 -0.31 -1.89 -8.02
C ASP A 104 0.93 -2.20 -8.87
N TYR A 105 1.86 -1.24 -8.95
CA TYR A 105 3.11 -1.41 -9.67
C TYR A 105 3.94 -2.59 -9.13
N ALA A 106 4.08 -2.69 -7.80
CA ALA A 106 4.83 -3.80 -7.19
C ALA A 106 4.21 -5.16 -7.52
N GLN A 107 2.88 -5.26 -7.53
CA GLN A 107 2.19 -6.49 -7.92
C GLN A 107 2.49 -6.84 -9.37
N GLU A 108 2.39 -5.88 -10.30
CA GLU A 108 2.67 -6.11 -11.71
C GLU A 108 4.09 -6.63 -11.93
N VAL A 109 5.09 -5.98 -11.31
CA VAL A 109 6.50 -6.40 -11.40
C VAL A 109 6.70 -7.83 -10.90
N VAL A 110 6.17 -8.16 -9.72
CA VAL A 110 6.34 -9.50 -9.15
C VAL A 110 5.55 -10.55 -9.94
N GLN A 111 4.40 -10.19 -10.51
CA GLN A 111 3.62 -11.11 -11.34
C GLN A 111 4.35 -11.46 -12.64
N VAL A 112 4.90 -10.47 -13.35
CA VAL A 112 5.74 -10.71 -14.54
C VAL A 112 6.93 -11.59 -14.18
N ARG A 113 7.58 -11.31 -13.05
CA ARG A 113 8.71 -12.12 -12.57
C ARG A 113 8.30 -13.56 -12.28
N HIS A 114 7.15 -13.77 -11.64
CA HIS A 114 6.60 -15.10 -11.36
C HIS A 114 6.28 -15.89 -12.63
N GLU A 115 5.79 -15.20 -13.67
CA GLU A 115 5.51 -15.80 -14.98
C GLU A 115 6.81 -16.21 -15.68
N GLN A 116 7.84 -15.36 -15.70
CA GLN A 116 9.16 -15.71 -16.25
C GLN A 116 9.75 -16.96 -15.56
N LEU A 117 9.72 -17.00 -14.22
CA LEU A 117 10.21 -18.14 -13.43
C LEU A 117 9.39 -19.43 -13.59
N LYS A 118 8.22 -19.36 -14.24
CA LYS A 118 7.40 -20.54 -14.57
C LYS A 118 7.77 -21.12 -15.93
N GLU A 119 8.36 -20.32 -16.82
CA GLU A 119 8.78 -20.72 -18.17
C GLU A 119 10.22 -21.26 -18.22
N GLU A 120 11.05 -20.87 -17.25
CA GLU A 120 12.38 -21.45 -16.97
C GLU A 120 12.30 -22.86 -16.38
#